data_AF-A0AAV0HPR1-F1
#
_entry.id   AF-A0AAV0HPR1-F1
#
_cell.length_a   1.000
_cell.length_b   1.000
_cell.length_c   1.000
_cell.angle_alpha   90.00
_cell.angle_beta   90.00
_cell.angle_gamma   90.00
#
_symmetry.space_group_name_H-M   'P 1'
#
loop_
_entity.id
_entity.type
_entity.pdbx_description
1 polymer ?
#
loop_
_entity_poly.entity_id
_entity_poly.type
_entity_poly.pdbx_seq_one_letter_code
_entity_poly.pdbx_strand_id
1 'polypeptide(L)'
;MVVRLRLSRFGCKNKPFYRVMAADSRSPRDGKHLEVLGYYNPLPGQDGGKRMGLNFERVKYWLSVGAQASDPVQRILFRAGVLPPPPMLAMGRKGGPRDTRPVDPLTGRVLNTEKPPTTQSTSDDAAGASTS
;
A
#
# COMPACT_ATOMS: atom_id res chain seq x y z
N MET A 1 22.15 -16.66 -22.38
CA MET A 1 21.97 -16.19 -20.98
C MET A 1 21.31 -14.83 -21.03
N VAL A 2 20.52 -14.43 -20.02
CA VAL A 2 19.96 -13.07 -19.96
C VAL A 2 19.99 -12.56 -18.53
N VAL A 3 20.50 -11.35 -18.34
CA VAL A 3 20.46 -10.66 -17.04
C VAL A 3 19.05 -10.12 -16.83
N ARG A 4 18.45 -10.42 -15.67
CA ARG A 4 17.15 -9.90 -15.29
C ARG A 4 17.27 -9.03 -14.05
N LEU A 5 16.62 -7.88 -14.09
CA LEU A 5 16.39 -7.06 -12.88
C LEU A 5 15.16 -7.64 -12.18
N ARG A 6 15.37 -8.23 -11.01
CA ARG A 6 14.35 -9.02 -10.30
C ARG A 6 14.31 -8.70 -8.81
N LEU A 7 13.18 -9.02 -8.19
CA LEU A 7 13.03 -8.99 -6.73
C LEU A 7 13.43 -10.33 -6.13
N SER A 8 14.26 -10.28 -5.10
CA SER A 8 14.54 -11.40 -4.19
C SER A 8 13.88 -11.13 -2.84
N ARG A 9 13.38 -12.19 -2.18
CA ARG A 9 12.60 -12.07 -0.95
C ARG A 9 13.52 -12.27 0.25
N PHE A 10 13.60 -11.23 1.08
CA PHE A 10 14.22 -11.21 2.39
C PHE A 10 13.15 -11.02 3.48
N GLY A 11 13.57 -11.08 4.74
CA GLY A 11 12.70 -10.89 5.90
C GLY A 11 11.86 -12.12 6.26
N CYS A 12 11.14 -12.01 7.37
CA CYS A 12 10.52 -13.12 8.08
C CYS A 12 9.17 -13.55 7.47
N LYS A 13 8.56 -14.59 8.04
CA LYS A 13 7.13 -14.90 7.82
C LYS A 13 6.29 -13.66 8.17
N ASN A 14 5.29 -13.34 7.35
CA ASN A 14 4.39 -12.19 7.47
C ASN A 14 5.04 -10.78 7.47
N LYS A 15 6.37 -10.67 7.37
CA LYS A 15 7.11 -9.40 7.26
C LYS A 15 8.07 -9.42 6.06
N PRO A 16 7.55 -9.34 4.82
CA PRO A 16 8.35 -9.42 3.60
C PRO A 16 9.16 -8.13 3.36
N PHE A 17 10.44 -8.29 3.02
CA PHE A 17 11.31 -7.24 2.52
C PHE A 17 11.87 -7.68 1.17
N TYR A 18 12.06 -6.79 0.20
CA TYR A 18 12.59 -7.15 -1.11
C TYR A 18 13.87 -6.37 -1.44
N ARG A 19 14.84 -7.06 -2.04
CA ARG A 19 15.99 -6.41 -2.69
C ARG A 19 15.81 -6.46 -4.20
N VAL A 20 16.15 -5.36 -4.87
CA VAL A 20 16.22 -5.28 -6.33
C VAL A 20 17.62 -5.69 -6.74
N MET A 21 17.74 -6.76 -7.52
CA MET A 21 19.04 -7.32 -7.90
C MET A 21 19.14 -7.59 -9.40
N ALA A 22 20.33 -7.35 -9.95
CA ALA A 22 20.73 -7.85 -11.27
C ALA A 22 21.28 -9.27 -11.09
N ALA A 23 20.73 -10.26 -11.80
CA ALA A 23 21.18 -11.65 -11.77
C ALA A 23 20.86 -12.36 -13.09
N ASP A 24 21.52 -13.48 -13.37
CA ASP A 24 21.10 -14.35 -14.48
C ASP A 24 19.69 -14.90 -14.22
N SER A 25 18.85 -14.88 -15.25
CA SER A 25 17.59 -15.61 -15.38
C SER A 25 17.58 -17.02 -14.75
N ARG A 26 18.65 -17.81 -14.91
CA ARG A 26 18.75 -19.20 -14.48
C ARG A 26 19.13 -19.38 -13.01
N SER A 27 19.68 -18.36 -12.36
CA SER A 27 20.06 -18.44 -10.94
C SER A 27 18.81 -18.56 -10.05
N PRO A 28 18.83 -19.34 -8.95
CA PRO A 28 17.70 -19.41 -8.02
C PRO A 28 17.38 -18.02 -7.41
N ARG A 29 16.12 -17.79 -7.01
CA ARG A 29 15.57 -16.46 -6.65
C ARG A 29 16.48 -15.65 -5.71
N ASP A 30 16.92 -16.29 -4.64
CA ASP A 30 17.69 -15.67 -3.54
C ASP A 30 19.16 -16.14 -3.52
N GLY A 31 19.68 -16.65 -4.65
CA GLY A 31 21.06 -17.13 -4.78
C GLY A 31 22.04 -16.09 -5.33
N LYS A 32 23.05 -16.56 -6.07
CA LYS A 32 24.08 -15.72 -6.68
C LYS A 32 23.45 -14.65 -7.59
N HIS A 33 23.84 -13.41 -7.33
CA HIS A 33 23.49 -12.21 -8.09
C HIS A 33 24.79 -11.52 -8.54
N LEU A 34 24.66 -10.59 -9.48
CA LEU A 34 25.77 -9.76 -9.97
C LEU A 34 25.89 -8.51 -9.10
N GLU A 35 24.77 -7.85 -8.80
CA GLU A 35 24.73 -6.58 -8.08
C GLU A 35 23.40 -6.36 -7.36
N VAL A 36 23.44 -5.71 -6.19
CA VAL A 36 22.26 -5.21 -5.47
C VAL A 36 22.03 -3.76 -5.86
N LEU A 37 20.93 -3.49 -6.56
CA LEU A 37 20.60 -2.16 -7.09
C LEU A 37 19.75 -1.32 -6.14
N GLY A 38 19.17 -1.93 -5.10
CA GLY A 38 18.33 -1.25 -4.13
C GLY A 38 17.39 -2.16 -3.37
N TYR A 39 16.36 -1.56 -2.77
CA TYR A 39 15.37 -2.25 -1.94
C TYR A 39 13.94 -1.73 -2.14
N TYR A 40 12.99 -2.57 -1.76
CA TYR A 40 11.56 -2.28 -1.75
C TYR A 40 10.91 -2.88 -0.51
N ASN A 41 10.31 -2.03 0.32
CA ASN A 41 9.47 -2.43 1.44
C ASN A 41 7.98 -2.27 1.03
N PRO A 42 7.20 -3.36 0.94
CA PRO A 42 5.79 -3.30 0.57
C PRO A 42 4.90 -2.84 1.72
N LEU A 43 5.37 -2.93 2.97
CA LEU A 43 4.65 -2.53 4.16
C LEU A 43 4.69 -0.99 4.28
N PRO A 44 3.56 -0.34 4.59
CA PRO A 44 3.55 1.09 4.84
C PRO A 44 4.33 1.42 6.13
N GLY A 45 5.02 2.55 6.13
CA GLY A 45 5.51 3.16 7.37
C GLY A 45 4.39 3.83 8.16
N GLN A 46 4.74 4.49 9.27
CA GLN A 46 3.80 5.35 10.03
C GLN A 46 3.18 6.44 9.14
N ASP A 47 3.94 6.94 8.16
CA ASP A 47 3.51 7.94 7.17
C ASP A 47 2.56 7.38 6.09
N GLY A 48 2.13 6.11 6.19
CA GLY A 48 1.30 5.42 5.19
C GLY A 48 2.02 5.08 3.86
N GLY A 49 3.18 5.67 3.60
CA GLY A 49 3.97 5.47 2.39
C GLY A 49 4.71 4.13 2.35
N LYS A 50 4.80 3.52 1.16
CA LYS A 50 5.67 2.36 0.87
C LYS A 50 7.07 2.86 0.57
N ARG A 51 8.09 2.33 1.25
CA ARG A 51 9.47 2.82 1.17
C ARG A 51 10.28 2.02 0.14
N MET A 52 11.00 2.71 -0.74
CA MET A 52 11.90 2.12 -1.73
C MET A 52 13.12 3.01 -1.94
N GLY A 53 14.26 2.42 -2.24
CA GLY A 53 15.50 3.13 -2.57
C GLY A 53 16.24 2.39 -3.68
N LEU A 54 16.72 3.13 -4.68
CA LEU A 54 17.39 2.59 -5.86
C LEU A 54 18.66 3.39 -6.16
N ASN A 55 19.72 2.70 -6.60
CA ASN A 55 20.85 3.33 -7.26
C ASN A 55 20.49 3.56 -8.74
N PHE A 56 20.09 4.80 -9.07
CA PHE A 56 19.62 5.17 -10.40
C PHE A 56 20.68 5.00 -11.50
N GLU A 57 21.95 5.27 -11.20
CA GLU A 57 23.06 5.17 -12.16
C GLU A 57 23.27 3.70 -12.59
N ARG A 58 23.35 2.81 -11.60
CA ARG A 58 23.54 1.37 -11.83
C ARG A 58 22.32 0.73 -12.51
N VAL A 59 21.11 1.15 -12.14
CA VAL A 59 19.88 0.74 -12.84
C VAL A 59 19.91 1.14 -14.32
N LYS A 60 20.27 2.41 -14.63
CA LYS A 60 20.38 2.89 -16.02
C LYS A 60 21.43 2.10 -16.82
N TYR A 61 22.59 1.84 -16.22
CA TYR A 61 23.64 1.01 -16.82
C TYR A 61 23.16 -0.41 -17.17
N TRP A 62 22.50 -1.10 -16.24
CA TRP A 62 22.00 -2.45 -16.53
C TRP A 62 20.92 -2.46 -17.61
N LEU A 63 20.05 -1.44 -17.65
CA LEU A 63 19.07 -1.29 -18.72
C LEU A 63 19.74 -1.02 -20.08
N SER A 64 20.80 -0.20 -20.15
CA SER A 64 21.52 0.06 -21.41
C SER A 64 22.32 -1.15 -21.91
N VAL A 65 22.77 -2.03 -21.01
CA VAL A 65 23.40 -3.33 -21.35
C VAL A 65 22.35 -4.39 -21.77
N GLY A 66 21.05 -4.06 -21.74
CA GLY A 66 19.96 -4.93 -22.18
C GLY A 66 19.40 -5.86 -21.10
N ALA A 67 19.61 -5.57 -19.81
CA ALA A 67 19.00 -6.34 -18.74
C ALA A 67 17.47 -6.16 -18.71
N GLN A 68 16.72 -7.27 -18.65
CA GLN A 68 15.26 -7.23 -18.67
C GLN A 68 14.66 -7.13 -17.26
N ALA A 69 13.95 -6.03 -16.97
CA ALA A 69 13.20 -5.88 -15.73
C ALA A 69 11.93 -6.75 -15.72
N SER A 70 11.68 -7.45 -14.62
CA SER A 70 10.40 -8.16 -14.41
C SER A 70 9.26 -7.20 -14.04
N ASP A 71 8.02 -7.60 -14.30
CA ASP A 71 6.81 -6.77 -14.11
C ASP A 71 6.71 -6.03 -12.76
N PRO A 72 7.00 -6.64 -11.58
CA PRO A 72 7.00 -5.89 -10.33
C PRO A 72 8.14 -4.86 -10.24
N VAL A 73 9.30 -5.14 -10.86
CA VAL A 73 10.41 -4.19 -10.95
C VAL A 73 10.08 -3.05 -11.91
N GLN A 74 9.43 -3.32 -13.05
CA GLN A 74 8.94 -2.29 -13.96
C GLN A 74 7.98 -1.32 -13.25
N ARG A 75 7.07 -1.82 -12.41
CA ARG A 75 6.17 -0.96 -11.60
C ARG A 75 6.92 -0.09 -10.59
N ILE A 76 8.03 -0.58 -10.03
CA ILE A 76 8.91 0.17 -9.12
C ILE A 76 9.69 1.24 -9.90
N LEU A 77 10.26 0.89 -11.07
CA LEU A 77 11.00 1.79 -11.94
C LEU A 77 10.13 2.90 -12.55
N PHE A 78 8.88 2.58 -12.92
CA PHE A 78 7.88 3.57 -13.33
C PHE A 78 7.57 4.57 -12.21
N ARG A 79 7.32 4.09 -10.99
CA ARG A 79 7.12 4.94 -9.80
C ARG A 79 8.35 5.80 -9.46
N ALA A 80 9.53 5.39 -9.89
CA ALA A 80 10.78 6.10 -9.72
C ALA A 80 11.14 7.00 -10.93
N GLY A 81 10.27 7.10 -11.94
CA GLY A 81 10.46 7.95 -13.13
C GLY A 81 11.50 7.44 -14.14
N VAL A 82 11.91 6.16 -14.07
CA VAL A 82 12.97 5.59 -14.92
C VAL A 82 12.42 4.94 -16.20
N LEU A 83 11.21 4.40 -16.15
CA LEU A 83 10.57 3.70 -17.27
C LEU A 83 9.15 4.25 -17.53
N PRO A 84 8.63 4.13 -18.77
CA PRO A 84 7.23 4.43 -19.06
C PRO A 84 6.26 3.51 -18.27
N PRO A 85 4.97 3.89 -18.16
CA PRO A 85 3.97 3.04 -17.50
C PRO A 85 3.87 1.67 -18.20
N PRO A 86 3.91 0.55 -17.45
CA PRO A 86 3.70 -0.76 -18.04
C PRO A 86 2.25 -0.87 -18.54
N PRO A 87 1.97 -1.56 -19.67
CA PRO A 87 0.68 -1.53 -20.35
C PRO A 87 -0.50 -1.97 -19.48
N MET A 88 -0.26 -2.85 -18.49
CA MET A 88 -1.27 -3.31 -17.53
C MET A 88 -1.75 -2.24 -16.53
N LEU A 89 -1.09 -1.07 -16.43
CA LEU A 89 -1.44 -0.05 -15.43
C LEU A 89 -2.56 0.91 -15.91
N ALA A 90 -3.01 0.79 -17.16
CA ALA A 90 -3.96 1.71 -17.79
C ALA A 90 -5.38 1.70 -17.17
N MET A 91 -5.78 0.63 -16.48
CA MET A 91 -7.10 0.53 -15.83
C MET A 91 -6.98 0.39 -14.31
N GLY A 92 -6.99 1.53 -13.62
CA GLY A 92 -7.23 1.57 -12.18
C GLY A 92 -8.71 1.33 -11.88
N ARG A 93 -9.03 0.44 -10.93
CA ARG A 93 -10.39 0.31 -10.39
C ARG A 93 -10.77 1.65 -9.74
N LYS A 94 -11.66 2.43 -10.35
CA LYS A 94 -12.19 3.67 -9.76
C LYS A 94 -12.74 3.32 -8.37
N GLY A 95 -12.31 4.06 -7.36
CA GLY A 95 -12.35 3.59 -5.97
C GLY A 95 -13.75 3.29 -5.46
N GLY A 96 -13.89 2.17 -4.75
CA GLY A 96 -15.04 1.97 -3.86
C GLY A 96 -14.95 2.89 -2.64
N PRO A 97 -16.06 3.12 -1.91
CA PRO A 97 -16.05 3.93 -0.69
C PRO A 97 -15.00 3.42 0.29
N ARG A 98 -14.17 4.34 0.82
CA ARG A 98 -13.37 4.06 2.01
C ARG A 98 -14.28 4.30 3.19
N ASP A 99 -14.51 3.29 4.02
CA ASP A 99 -15.16 3.51 5.30
C ASP A 99 -14.16 4.24 6.22
N THR A 100 -14.42 5.52 6.48
CA THR A 100 -13.59 6.39 7.32
C THR A 100 -14.19 6.63 8.70
N ARG A 101 -15.24 5.87 9.07
CA ARG A 101 -15.84 6.00 10.40
C ARG A 101 -14.83 5.66 11.51
N PRO A 102 -14.78 6.42 12.61
CA PRO A 102 -13.97 6.06 13.76
C PRO A 102 -14.33 4.67 14.29
N VAL A 103 -13.31 3.88 14.60
CA VAL A 103 -13.45 2.54 15.18
C VAL A 103 -12.91 2.59 16.60
N ASP A 104 -13.68 2.06 17.55
CA ASP A 104 -13.28 2.00 18.96
C ASP A 104 -12.04 1.09 19.12
N PRO A 105 -10.96 1.57 19.76
CA PRO A 105 -9.71 0.80 19.89
C PRO A 105 -9.84 -0.42 20.81
N LEU A 106 -10.84 -0.44 21.72
CA LEU A 106 -11.06 -1.53 22.66
C LEU A 106 -12.03 -2.60 22.15
N THR A 107 -13.02 -2.22 21.32
CA THR A 107 -14.13 -3.11 20.91
C THR A 107 -14.14 -3.44 19.43
N GLY A 108 -13.36 -2.71 18.60
CA GLY A 108 -13.37 -2.85 17.15
C GLY A 108 -14.69 -2.46 16.49
N ARG A 109 -15.64 -1.86 17.23
CA ARG A 109 -16.92 -1.42 16.69
C ARG A 109 -16.82 -0.05 16.03
N VAL A 110 -17.60 0.12 14.98
CA VAL A 110 -17.78 1.39 14.29
C VAL A 110 -18.62 2.32 15.17
N LEU A 111 -18.07 3.49 15.50
CA LEU A 111 -18.78 4.54 16.22
C LEU A 111 -19.78 5.22 15.26
N ASN A 112 -21.06 4.82 15.36
CA ASN A 112 -22.14 5.54 14.72
C ASN A 112 -22.52 6.73 15.62
N THR A 113 -22.28 7.97 15.17
CA THR A 113 -22.92 9.14 15.78
C THR A 113 -24.42 9.04 15.55
N GLU A 114 -25.19 8.91 16.63
CA GLU A 114 -26.64 8.83 16.54
C GLU A 114 -27.26 10.18 16.14
N LYS A 115 -28.49 10.06 15.61
CA LYS A 115 -29.33 11.13 15.07
C LYS A 115 -29.64 12.19 16.15
N PRO A 116 -29.87 13.48 15.80
CA PRO A 116 -30.19 14.53 16.77
C PRO A 116 -31.38 14.17 17.68
N PRO A 117 -31.41 14.70 18.91
CA PRO A 117 -32.27 14.19 19.98
C PRO A 117 -33.76 14.34 19.66
N THR A 118 -34.49 13.24 19.86
CA THR A 118 -35.96 13.25 19.93
C THR A 118 -36.42 14.18 21.04
N THR A 119 -37.11 15.26 20.70
CA THR A 119 -37.77 16.14 21.67
C THR A 119 -38.78 15.34 22.48
N GLN A 120 -38.52 15.15 23.77
CA GLN A 120 -39.51 14.66 24.72
C GLN A 120 -40.54 15.76 24.94
N SER A 121 -41.76 15.56 24.44
CA SER A 121 -42.92 16.36 24.85
C SER A 121 -43.48 15.75 26.13
N THR A 122 -43.47 16.54 27.19
CA THR A 122 -43.93 16.18 28.53
C THR A 122 -45.44 16.00 28.60
N SER A 123 -45.87 14.85 29.10
CA SER A 123 -47.06 14.66 29.93
C SER A 123 -46.55 14.16 31.30
N ASP A 124 -47.18 14.34 32.46
CA ASP A 124 -48.49 14.89 32.86
C ASP A 124 -48.36 15.65 34.20
N ASP A 125 -49.46 16.25 34.66
CA ASP A 125 -49.90 16.53 36.06
C ASP A 125 -50.51 17.95 36.15
N ALA A 126 -51.82 18.18 36.27
CA ALA A 126 -52.91 17.64 37.11
C ALA A 126 -53.16 18.46 38.40
N ALA A 127 -54.45 18.59 38.75
CA ALA A 127 -55.07 19.38 39.83
C ALA A 127 -55.01 20.93 39.68
N GLY A 128 -56.08 21.70 39.97
CA GLY A 128 -57.46 21.31 40.32
C GLY A 128 -58.22 22.41 41.10
N ALA A 129 -59.53 22.59 40.83
CA ALA A 129 -60.44 23.57 41.47
C ALA A 129 -60.04 25.06 41.27
N SER A 130 -60.85 26.12 41.42
CA SER A 130 -62.23 26.39 41.90
C SER A 130 -62.66 27.79 41.39
N THR A 131 -63.91 28.27 41.36
CA THR A 131 -65.29 27.71 41.38
C THR A 131 -66.26 28.89 41.09
N SER A 132 -67.43 28.63 40.47
CA SER A 132 -68.62 29.52 40.31
C SER A 132 -68.45 30.90 39.69
#